data_AF-A0A377UVH8-F1
#
_entry.id   AF-A0A377UVH8-F1
#
_cell.length_a   1.000
_cell.length_b   1.000
_cell.length_c   1.000
_cell.angle_alpha   90.00
_cell.angle_beta   90.00
_cell.angle_gamma   90.00
#
_symmetry.space_group_name_H-M   'P 1'
#
loop_
_entity.id
_entity.type
_entity.pdbx_description
1 polymer ?
#
loop_
_entity_poly.entity_id
_entity_poly.type
_entity_poly.pdbx_seq_one_letter_code
_entity_poly.pdbx_strand_id
1 'polypeptide(L)' 'MSKERRLSRIFAKDGKSVTLALDGLLFFHENKWY' A
#
# COMPACT_ATOMS: atom_id res chain seq x y z
N MET A 1 0.20 2.13 -20.76
CA MET A 1 1.20 1.83 -19.69
C MET A 1 1.20 0.33 -19.43
N SER A 2 2.29 -0.39 -19.75
CA SER A 2 2.37 -1.84 -19.54
C SER A 2 2.35 -2.21 -18.05
N LYS A 3 1.70 -3.31 -17.69
CA LYS A 3 1.59 -3.82 -16.31
C LYS A 3 2.97 -4.08 -15.69
N GLU A 4 3.93 -4.53 -16.48
CA GLU A 4 5.31 -4.80 -16.06
C GLU A 4 6.01 -3.55 -15.52
N ARG A 5 5.83 -2.41 -16.20
CA ARG A 5 6.39 -1.11 -15.79
C ARG A 5 5.81 -0.61 -14.46
N ARG A 6 4.58 -1.02 -14.12
CA ARG A 6 3.95 -0.68 -12.84
C ARG A 6 4.47 -1.56 -11.72
N LEU A 7 4.66 -2.85 -11.98
CA LEU A 7 5.17 -3.81 -11.00
C LEU A 7 6.64 -3.57 -10.68
N SER A 8 7.46 -3.18 -11.67
CA SER A 8 8.87 -2.82 -11.45
C SER A 8 9.08 -1.61 -10.55
N ARG A 9 8.01 -0.84 -10.26
CA ARG A 9 8.05 0.29 -9.31
C ARG A 9 7.68 -0.12 -7.88
N ILE A 10 7.03 -1.26 -7.71
CA ILE A 10 6.58 -1.78 -6.41
C ILE A 10 7.56 -2.83 -5.90
N PHE A 11 8.01 -3.72 -6.78
CA PHE A 11 8.89 -4.83 -6.45
C PHE A 11 10.34 -4.47 -6.80
N ALA A 12 11.24 -4.75 -5.86
CA ALA A 12 12.67 -4.74 -6.10
C ALA A 12 13.07 -5.90 -7.04
N LYS A 13 14.30 -5.87 -7.54
CA LYS A 13 14.80 -6.84 -8.53
C LYS A 13 14.83 -8.29 -8.01
N ASP A 14 14.83 -8.48 -6.70
CA ASP A 14 14.72 -9.78 -6.01
C ASP A 14 13.26 -10.24 -5.83
N GLY A 15 12.29 -9.51 -6.38
CA GLY A 15 10.88 -9.85 -6.34
C GLY A 15 10.18 -9.52 -5.03
N LYS A 16 10.85 -8.82 -4.10
CA LYS A 16 10.29 -8.43 -2.80
C LYS A 16 9.85 -6.98 -2.83
N SER A 17 8.83 -6.66 -2.04
CA SER A 17 8.34 -5.29 -1.86
C SER A 17 8.00 -5.05 -0.40
N VAL A 18 8.31 -3.85 0.09
CA VAL A 18 7.82 -3.38 1.38
C VAL A 18 6.74 -2.35 1.09
N THR A 19 5.50 -2.64 1.49
CA THR A 19 4.36 -1.74 1.29
C THR A 19 3.76 -1.40 2.64
N LEU A 20 3.72 -0.11 2.95
CA LEU A 20 3.04 0.40 4.14
C LEU A 20 1.59 0.71 3.74
N ALA A 21 0.65 -0.11 4.20
CA ALA A 21 -0.77 0.17 4.05
C ALA A 21 -1.19 1.20 5.11
N LEU A 22 -1.51 2.43 4.67
CA LEU A 22 -1.96 3.51 5.55
C LEU A 22 -3.49 3.53 5.73
N ASP A 23 -4.18 2.52 5.21
CA ASP A 23 -5.65 2.41 5.26
C ASP A 23 -6.20 2.19 6.68
N GLY A 24 -5.34 1.79 7.63
CA GLY A 24 -5.70 1.68 9.05
C GLY A 24 -5.89 3.03 9.76
N LEU A 25 -5.35 4.13 9.22
CA LEU A 25 -5.48 5.46 9.85
C LEU A 25 -6.85 6.10 9.56
N LEU A 26 -7.53 5.67 8.49
CA LEU A 26 -8.91 6.06 8.19
C LEU A 26 -9.89 5.45 9.21
N PHE A 27 -9.54 4.31 9.83
CA PHE A 27 -10.39 3.60 10.79
C PHE A 27 -10.49 4.30 12.17
N PHE A 28 -9.54 5.16 12.51
CA PHE A 28 -9.50 5.85 13.83
C PHE A 28 -10.28 7.17 13.88
N HIS A 29 -10.78 7.69 12.75
CA HIS A 29 -11.51 8.95 12.72
C HIS A 29 -13.04 8.79 12.87
N GLU A 30 -13.59 7.57 12.77
CA GLU A 30 -15.05 7.32 12.77
C GLU A 30 -15.59 6.51 13.96
N ASN A 31 -14.82 6.33 15.04
CA ASN A 31 -15.32 5.66 16.25
C ASN A 31 -15.09 6.51 17.52
N LYS A 32 -15.55 7.76 17.51
CA LYS A 32 -15.82 8.56 18.72
C LYS A 32 -17.31 8.82 18.87
N TRP A 33 -18.06 7.75 19.08
CA TRP A 33 -19.38 7.80 19.70
C TRP A 33 -19.55 6.53 20.52
N TYR A 34 -19.17 6.59 21.80
CA TYR A 34 -19.84 6.00 22.97
C TYR A 34 -19.12 6.50 24.21
#